data_AF-A0A7V0JG71-F1
#
_entry.id   AF-A0A7V0JG71-F1
#
_cell.length_a   1.000
_cell.length_b   1.000
_cell.length_c   1.000
_cell.angle_alpha   90.00
_cell.angle_beta   90.00
_cell.angle_gamma   90.00
#
_symmetry.space_group_name_H-M   'P 1'
#
loop_
_entity.id
_entity.type
_entity.pdbx_description
1 polymer ?
#
loop_
_entity_poly.entity_id
_entity_poly.type
_entity_poly.pdbx_seq_one_letter_code
_entity_poly.pdbx_strand_id
1 'polypeptide(L)' 'MTIVRTFIFWALALVITLAAAVYQRTTGPTYPARGQVTIGGVAYDYELIRSQDGDTGAPITIAIADPEVEGVLVYKRY' A
#
# COMPACT_ATOMS: atom_id res chain seq x y z
N MET A 1 45.23 7.46 -2.74
CA MET A 1 43.91 8.13 -2.85
C MET A 1 42.86 7.16 -3.42
N THR A 2 42.65 6.03 -2.75
CA THR A 2 41.86 4.87 -3.26
C THR A 2 40.70 4.50 -2.34
N ILE A 3 40.87 4.64 -1.03
CA ILE A 3 39.86 4.33 0.00
C ILE A 3 38.58 5.17 -0.16
N VAL A 4 38.72 6.47 -0.48
CA VAL A 4 37.58 7.38 -0.68
C VAL A 4 36.72 6.97 -1.88
N ARG A 5 37.36 6.53 -2.98
CA ARG A 5 36.63 6.03 -4.17
C ARG A 5 35.84 4.78 -3.82
N THR A 6 36.46 3.82 -3.13
CA THR A 6 35.82 2.58 -2.69
C THR A 6 34.65 2.87 -1.75
N PHE A 7 34.80 3.79 -0.80
CA PHE A 7 33.74 4.17 0.11
C PHE A 7 32.53 4.79 -0.61
N ILE A 8 32.77 5.67 -1.61
CA ILE A 8 31.69 6.26 -2.42
C ILE A 8 30.91 5.18 -3.17
N PHE A 9 31.59 4.20 -3.77
CA PHE A 9 30.92 3.10 -4.47
C PHE A 9 30.10 2.21 -3.52
N TRP A 10 30.61 1.93 -2.32
CA TRP A 10 29.86 1.17 -1.31
C TRP A 10 28.64 1.92 -0.79
N ALA A 11 28.77 3.23 -0.53
CA ALA A 11 27.64 4.07 -0.12
C ALA A 11 26.57 4.12 -1.22
N LEU A 12 26.97 4.31 -2.48
CA LEU A 12 26.05 4.29 -3.62
C LEU A 12 25.35 2.94 -3.78
N ALA A 13 26.10 1.83 -3.65
CA ALA A 13 25.53 0.49 -3.70
C ALA A 13 24.46 0.29 -2.61
N LEU A 14 24.74 0.71 -1.37
CA LEU A 14 23.78 0.64 -0.27
C LEU A 14 22.50 1.44 -0.58
N VAL A 15 22.64 2.67 -1.08
CA VAL A 15 21.49 3.53 -1.44
C VAL A 15 20.64 2.86 -2.52
N ILE A 16 21.26 2.30 -3.56
CA ILE A 16 20.55 1.60 -4.64
C ILE A 16 19.80 0.38 -4.09
N THR A 17 20.44 -0.42 -3.23
CA THR A 17 19.80 -1.61 -2.63
C THR A 17 18.60 -1.23 -1.77
N LEU A 18 18.72 -0.21 -0.92
CA LEU A 18 17.61 0.25 -0.09
C LEU A 18 16.46 0.81 -0.94
N ALA A 19 16.78 1.60 -1.97
CA ALA A 19 15.78 2.11 -2.90
C ALA A 19 15.05 0.98 -3.64
N ALA A 20 15.78 -0.04 -4.10
CA ALA A 20 15.19 -1.21 -4.75
C ALA A 20 14.28 -2.01 -3.80
N ALA A 21 14.69 -2.20 -2.55
CA ALA A 21 13.88 -2.87 -1.54
C ALA A 21 12.58 -2.11 -1.24
N VAL A 22 12.64 -0.79 -1.14
CA VAL A 22 11.44 0.06 -0.98
C VAL A 22 10.55 -0.05 -2.21
N TYR A 23 11.12 0.07 -3.41
CA TYR A 23 10.36 -0.06 -4.66
C TYR A 23 9.63 -1.40 -4.73
N GLN A 24 10.33 -2.51 -4.52
CA GLN A 24 9.75 -3.86 -4.51
C GLN A 24 8.63 -4.01 -3.47
N ARG A 25 8.78 -3.41 -2.27
CA ARG A 25 7.75 -3.43 -1.24
C ARG A 25 6.50 -2.64 -1.65
N THR A 26 6.69 -1.51 -2.35
CA THR A 26 5.57 -0.66 -2.80
C THR A 26 4.86 -1.20 -4.05
N THR A 27 5.58 -1.87 -4.95
CA THR A 27 4.99 -2.46 -6.17
C THR A 27 4.61 -3.93 -6.01
N GLY A 28 4.74 -4.48 -4.81
CA GLY A 28 4.32 -5.85 -4.52
C GLY A 28 2.84 -6.05 -4.82
N PRO A 29 2.42 -7.25 -5.24
CA PRO A 29 1.03 -7.55 -5.62
C PRO A 29 0.04 -7.29 -4.46
N THR A 30 0.55 -7.35 -3.23
CA THR A 30 -0.19 -7.19 -1.98
C THR A 30 -0.32 -5.73 -1.53
N TYR A 31 0.24 -4.75 -2.26
CA TYR A 31 0.16 -3.35 -1.83
C TYR A 31 -1.30 -2.87 -1.86
N PRO A 32 -1.86 -2.47 -0.71
CA PRO A 32 -3.27 -2.15 -0.61
C PRO A 32 -3.59 -0.84 -1.32
N ALA A 33 -4.77 -0.76 -1.92
CA ALA A 33 -5.28 0.47 -2.50
C ALA A 33 -5.82 1.35 -1.37
N ARG A 34 -5.07 2.40 -1.04
CA ARG A 34 -5.46 3.41 -0.06
C ARG A 34 -6.11 4.59 -0.76
N GLY A 35 -7.13 5.16 -0.11
CA GLY A 35 -7.80 6.35 -0.59
C GLY A 35 -8.57 7.04 0.53
N GLN A 36 -9.13 8.20 0.19
CA GLN A 36 -9.98 8.97 1.07
C GLN A 36 -11.26 9.32 0.31
N VAL A 37 -12.40 9.17 0.97
CA VAL A 37 -13.71 9.55 0.45
C VAL A 37 -14.35 10.53 1.42
N THR A 38 -15.02 11.55 0.89
CA THR A 38 -15.77 12.52 1.71
C THR A 38 -17.27 12.24 1.58
N ILE A 39 -17.94 11.95 2.70
CA ILE A 39 -19.39 11.68 2.77
C ILE A 39 -19.98 12.65 3.79
N GLY A 40 -20.99 13.44 3.40
CA GLY A 40 -21.62 14.41 4.30
C GLY A 40 -20.67 15.48 4.86
N GLY A 41 -19.54 15.76 4.20
CA GLY A 41 -18.51 16.69 4.68
C GLY A 41 -17.49 16.08 5.66
N VAL A 42 -17.60 14.78 5.97
CA VAL A 42 -16.64 14.03 6.79
C VAL A 42 -15.74 13.19 5.88
N ALA A 43 -14.43 13.26 6.10
CA ALA A 43 -13.44 12.47 5.39
C ALA A 43 -13.26 11.10 6.05
N TYR A 44 -13.35 10.03 5.25
CA TYR A 44 -13.11 8.65 5.66
C TYR A 44 -11.96 8.08 4.85
N ASP A 45 -10.91 7.67 5.56
CA ASP A 45 -9.79 6.95 4.96
C ASP A 45 -10.15 5.46 4.86
N TYR A 46 -9.77 4.85 3.74
CA TYR A 46 -9.99 3.43 3.53
C TYR A 46 -8.74 2.74 2.97
N GLU A 47 -8.64 1.46 3.27
CA GLU A 47 -7.57 0.59 2.80
C GLU A 47 -8.19 -0.70 2.23
N LEU A 48 -8.10 -0.87 0.92
CA LEU A 48 -8.58 -2.07 0.23
C LEU A 48 -7.41 -2.98 -0.07
N ILE A 49 -7.39 -4.15 0.56
CA ILE A 49 -6.41 -5.20 0.24
C ILE A 49 -6.60 -5.66 -1.21
N ARG A 50 -5.48 -5.92 -1.89
CA ARG A 50 -5.48 -6.37 -3.29
C ARG A 50 -5.48 -7.88 -3.47
N SER A 51 -4.91 -8.58 -2.50
CA SER A 51 -4.90 -10.04 -2.46
C SER A 51 -4.94 -10.49 -1.00
N GLN A 52 -5.59 -11.62 -0.75
CA GLN A 52 -5.51 -12.34 0.51
C GLN A 52 -5.17 -13.78 0.19
N ASP A 53 -4.22 -14.34 0.94
CA ASP A 53 -3.91 -15.77 0.86
C ASP A 53 -4.83 -16.56 1.79
N GLY A 54 -5.15 -17.80 1.41
CA GLY A 54 -5.94 -18.74 2.20
C GLY A 54 -7.33 -19.03 1.64
N ASP A 55 -8.03 -19.95 2.31
CA ASP A 55 -9.36 -20.42 1.88
C ASP A 55 -10.52 -19.55 2.41
N THR A 56 -10.21 -18.53 3.20
CA THR A 56 -11.19 -17.60 3.78
C THR A 56 -11.41 -16.39 2.88
N GLY A 57 -12.61 -15.81 2.92
CA GLY A 57 -12.90 -14.55 2.21
C GLY A 57 -12.13 -13.35 2.77
N ALA A 58 -11.76 -12.43 1.88
CA ALA A 58 -11.07 -11.18 2.17
C ALA A 58 -11.95 -10.21 2.97
N PRO A 59 -11.63 -9.91 4.24
CA PRO A 59 -12.38 -8.91 4.98
C PRO A 59 -12.09 -7.53 4.40
N ILE A 60 -13.15 -6.84 3.96
CA ILE A 60 -13.11 -5.43 3.57
C ILE A 60 -13.78 -4.64 4.68
N THR A 61 -13.00 -3.88 5.45
CA THR A 61 -13.49 -3.10 6.59
C THR A 61 -13.16 -1.62 6.35
N ILE A 62 -14.17 -0.76 6.47
CA ILE A 62 -14.01 0.69 6.43
C ILE A 62 -14.60 1.23 7.73
N ALA A 63 -13.81 1.98 8.49
CA ALA A 63 -14.27 2.56 9.74
C ALA A 63 -15.10 3.82 9.45
N ILE A 64 -16.43 3.69 9.57
CA ILE A 64 -17.38 4.78 9.35
C ILE A 64 -18.14 5.01 10.65
N ALA A 65 -18.15 6.26 11.12
CA ALA A 65 -18.80 6.64 12.38
C ALA A 65 -20.31 6.87 12.21
N ASP A 66 -20.74 7.25 11.01
CA ASP A 66 -22.12 7.54 10.67
C ASP A 66 -22.88 6.24 10.29
N PRO A 67 -23.90 5.83 11.06
CA PRO A 67 -24.66 4.61 10.81
C PRO A 67 -25.63 4.71 9.62
N GLU A 68 -25.89 5.91 9.09
CA GLU A 68 -26.73 6.08 7.89
C GLU A 68 -25.96 5.79 6.59
N VAL A 69 -24.64 5.64 6.67
CA VAL A 69 -23.80 5.36 5.50
C VAL A 69 -23.91 3.89 5.10
N GLU A 70 -24.48 3.66 3.93
CA GLU A 70 -24.53 2.33 3.31
C GLU A 70 -23.41 2.15 2.27
N GLY A 71 -23.03 0.90 2.04
CA GLY A 71 -21.98 0.54 1.08
C GLY A 71 -22.36 -0.70 0.26
N VAL A 72 -21.95 -0.72 -1.01
CA VAL A 72 -22.14 -1.88 -1.90
C VAL A 72 -20.78 -2.36 -2.37
N LEU A 73 -20.51 -3.65 -2.17
CA LEU A 73 -19.35 -4.31 -2.74
C LEU A 73 -19.74 -4.95 -4.08
N VAL A 74 -19.19 -4.42 -5.17
CA VAL A 74 -19.41 -4.98 -6.51
C VAL A 74 -18.17 -5.74 -6.96
N TYR A 75 -18.34 -7.03 -7.25
CA TYR A 75 -17.28 -7.80 -7.90
C TYR A 75 -17.16 -7.39 -9.36
N LYS A 76 -16.02 -6.81 -9.75
CA LYS A 76 -15.70 -6.54 -11.15
C LYS A 76 -14.80 -7.64 -11.68
N ARG A 77 -15.36 -8.50 -12.53
CA ARG A 77 -14.57 -9.40 -13.38
C ARG A 77 -14.10 -8.56 -14.58
N TYR A 78 -12.79 -8.29 -14.64
CA TYR A 78 -12.06 -7.50 -15.67
C TYR A 78 -12.52 -6.03 -15.85
#